data_AF-A0A1M7I4T5-F1
#
_entry.id   AF-A0A1M7I4T5-F1
#
_cell.length_a   1.000
_cell.length_b   1.000
_cell.length_c   1.000
_cell.angle_alpha   90.00
_cell.angle_beta   90.00
_cell.angle_gamma   90.00
#
_symmetry.space_group_name_H-M   'P 1'
#
loop_
_entity.id
_entity.type
_entity.pdbx_description
1 polymer ?
#
loop_
_entity_poly.entity_id
_entity_poly.type
_entity_poly.pdbx_seq_one_letter_code
_entity_poly.pdbx_strand_id
1 'polypeptide(L)'
;MKIIFRLLLLLGLFFTGNAQQKMTFQKLRYDDDLTYLKDSTRNWYERIKYIPLSGNNKYYTTIGGEARLQYTYTVNDKWGDDSDEGDGYLLSRYLLHADVHLGAFRTFVELQSSLANSKIDPSPVDENELDVHQAFLDIDFIQKKNERLTLRSGRQEMSYGSQRLIAVREGPNSRLAFDAVKLFYKKDNWQTDAFYTHPVANKPGTFNDNFNENAQFWGSYTVIHKVPFIQNIDFYYLGLWKTRAVFDDAIGEENRQSIGTRIWKNKGNWKYDFEGLYQFGNINQKSVSAWTISSFACYTFSEIKFKPEIGLKTEIISGDKHSDDNHLQTFNPLYPRGAYFGLVALIGPSNLIDIHPSLSLQLSQKFSLGFDYDIFWRQTLSDGLYAPNMQLLYSGKDTTERFIGSQLITNLDYTANDFLAFTLESGWFNAGSFLKEVGTGKDYFYAALTAQFKF
;
A
#
# COMPACT_ATOMS: atom_id res chain seq x y z
N MET A 1 24.66 -8.74 -10.16
CA MET A 1 24.52 -7.80 -9.02
C MET A 1 25.41 -6.55 -9.12
N LYS A 2 26.75 -6.65 -9.18
CA LYS A 2 27.67 -5.47 -9.21
C LYS A 2 27.44 -4.51 -10.39
N ILE A 3 27.02 -4.98 -11.56
CA ILE A 3 26.83 -4.14 -12.77
C ILE A 3 25.55 -3.30 -12.67
N ILE A 4 24.43 -3.88 -12.25
CA ILE A 4 23.13 -3.19 -12.13
C ILE A 4 23.18 -2.11 -11.03
N PHE A 5 23.80 -2.43 -9.88
CA PHE A 5 23.97 -1.46 -8.79
C PHE A 5 24.88 -0.28 -9.22
N ARG A 6 25.93 -0.56 -10.00
CA ARG A 6 26.80 0.48 -10.59
C ARG A 6 26.06 1.33 -11.63
N LEU A 7 25.16 0.75 -12.43
CA LEU A 7 24.33 1.48 -13.40
C LEU A 7 23.35 2.46 -12.72
N LEU A 8 22.72 2.07 -11.61
CA LEU A 8 21.87 2.97 -10.83
C LEU A 8 22.66 4.11 -10.18
N LEU A 9 23.85 3.82 -9.66
CA LEU A 9 24.79 4.84 -9.17
C LEU A 9 25.24 5.80 -10.28
N LEU A 10 25.50 5.29 -11.48
CA LEU A 10 25.87 6.10 -12.64
C LEU A 10 24.71 6.99 -13.10
N LEU A 11 23.49 6.46 -13.21
CA LEU A 11 22.29 7.24 -13.56
C LEU A 11 22.03 8.38 -12.55
N GLY A 12 22.24 8.14 -11.26
CA GLY A 12 22.11 9.16 -10.21
C GLY A 12 23.13 10.30 -10.29
N LEU A 13 24.29 10.09 -10.92
CA LEU A 13 25.33 11.11 -11.10
C LEU A 13 25.09 12.03 -12.31
N PHE A 14 24.29 11.60 -13.29
CA PHE A 14 24.03 12.40 -14.51
C PHE A 14 22.89 13.41 -14.37
N PHE A 15 22.08 13.37 -13.30
CA PHE A 15 20.96 14.28 -13.09
C PHE A 15 21.18 15.18 -11.85
N THR A 16 22.13 16.11 -11.94
CA THR A 16 22.22 17.24 -11.01
C THR A 16 21.38 18.39 -11.54
N GLY A 17 20.12 18.47 -11.12
CA GLY A 17 19.21 19.56 -11.46
C GLY A 17 19.48 20.83 -10.64
N ASN A 18 19.52 21.99 -11.31
CA ASN A 18 19.59 23.32 -10.71
C ASN A 18 18.31 23.65 -9.91
N ALA A 19 18.43 24.66 -9.04
CA ALA A 19 17.42 25.14 -8.09
C ALA A 19 16.16 25.78 -8.72
N GLN A 20 15.43 25.04 -9.55
CA GLN A 20 14.06 25.35 -9.98
C GLN A 20 13.11 24.30 -9.39
N GLN A 21 11.83 24.63 -9.27
CA GLN A 21 10.80 23.89 -8.52
C GLN A 21 11.00 22.35 -8.51
N LYS A 22 11.23 21.81 -7.31
CA LYS A 22 11.66 20.43 -7.07
C LYS A 22 10.59 19.43 -7.53
N MET A 23 10.97 18.49 -8.39
CA MET A 23 10.06 17.41 -8.84
C MET A 23 9.60 16.59 -7.63
N THR A 24 8.28 16.44 -7.48
CA THR A 24 7.69 15.68 -6.37
C THR A 24 6.91 14.51 -6.93
N PHE A 25 7.45 13.31 -6.74
CA PHE A 25 6.82 12.05 -7.13
C PHE A 25 5.69 11.69 -6.16
N GLN A 26 4.43 11.81 -6.60
CA GLN A 26 3.22 11.40 -5.88
C GLN A 26 3.12 9.89 -5.77
N LYS A 27 2.29 9.34 -4.88
CA LYS A 27 2.16 7.87 -4.75
C LYS A 27 1.57 7.22 -6.00
N LEU A 28 0.54 7.87 -6.55
CA LEU A 28 -0.07 7.52 -7.82
C LEU A 28 0.65 8.32 -8.89
N ARG A 29 1.35 7.64 -9.82
CA ARG A 29 2.20 8.29 -10.84
C ARG A 29 1.40 9.24 -11.73
N TYR A 30 0.14 8.90 -11.99
CA TYR A 30 -0.80 9.75 -12.72
C TYR A 30 -1.23 11.03 -11.94
N ASP A 31 -0.78 11.25 -10.71
CA ASP A 31 -1.00 12.51 -9.99
C ASP A 31 0.25 13.41 -10.00
N ASP A 32 1.34 12.99 -10.63
CA ASP A 32 2.57 13.79 -10.76
C ASP A 32 2.28 15.10 -11.53
N ASP A 33 2.46 16.26 -10.87
CA ASP A 33 2.25 17.57 -11.49
C ASP A 33 3.53 18.08 -12.16
N LEU A 34 3.55 18.00 -13.48
CA LEU A 34 4.65 18.48 -14.33
C LEU A 34 4.28 19.77 -15.08
N THR A 35 3.20 20.46 -14.70
CA THR A 35 2.74 21.66 -15.40
C THR A 35 3.69 22.85 -15.24
N TYR A 36 4.53 22.86 -14.21
CA TYR A 36 5.61 23.85 -14.05
C TYR A 36 6.65 23.77 -15.17
N LEU A 37 6.78 22.62 -15.84
CA LEU A 37 7.63 22.46 -17.02
C LEU A 37 7.02 23.10 -18.27
N LYS A 38 5.85 23.74 -18.23
CA LYS A 38 5.27 24.43 -19.40
C LYS A 38 6.16 25.55 -19.95
N ASP A 39 7.04 26.12 -19.14
CA ASP A 39 7.99 27.15 -19.57
C ASP A 39 9.06 26.61 -20.56
N SER A 40 9.66 27.51 -21.32
CA SER A 40 10.50 27.27 -22.50
C SER A 40 11.98 26.97 -22.19
N THR A 41 12.48 27.31 -21.00
CA THR A 41 13.85 26.99 -20.58
C THR A 41 13.93 25.58 -20.00
N ARG A 42 13.97 24.57 -20.87
CA ARG A 42 14.07 23.16 -20.46
C ARG A 42 15.41 22.53 -20.80
N ASN A 43 15.99 21.84 -19.83
CA ASN A 43 17.10 20.92 -20.05
C ASN A 43 16.63 19.66 -20.81
N TRP A 44 17.58 18.80 -21.22
CA TRP A 44 17.29 17.57 -21.96
C TRP A 44 16.28 16.66 -21.25
N TYR A 45 16.45 16.47 -19.94
CA TYR A 45 15.56 15.63 -19.12
C TYR A 45 14.13 16.18 -19.11
N GLU A 46 13.98 17.47 -18.84
CA GLU A 46 12.68 18.15 -18.79
C GLU A 46 11.92 18.11 -20.13
N ARG A 47 12.64 18.05 -21.26
CA ARG A 47 12.04 17.86 -22.59
C ARG A 47 11.49 16.45 -22.80
N ILE A 48 12.12 15.43 -22.20
CA ILE A 48 11.59 14.06 -22.21
C ILE A 48 10.38 13.96 -21.28
N LYS A 49 10.46 14.59 -20.09
CA LYS A 49 9.37 14.60 -19.10
C LYS A 49 8.12 15.31 -19.57
N TYR A 50 8.25 16.35 -20.38
CA TYR A 50 7.13 17.13 -20.86
C TYR A 50 7.31 17.44 -22.35
N ILE A 51 6.44 16.87 -23.17
CA ILE A 51 6.40 17.02 -24.62
C ILE A 51 5.14 17.82 -24.98
N PRO A 52 5.26 19.10 -25.39
CA PRO A 52 4.10 19.86 -25.84
C PRO A 52 3.60 19.31 -27.19
N LEU A 53 2.30 19.04 -27.29
CA LEU A 53 1.67 18.59 -28.54
C LEU A 53 1.08 19.75 -29.36
N SER A 54 0.99 20.95 -28.76
CA SER A 54 0.56 22.16 -29.45
C SER A 54 1.12 23.43 -28.80
N GLY A 55 1.04 24.56 -29.50
CA GLY A 55 1.54 25.85 -29.00
C GLY A 55 0.73 26.49 -27.88
N ASN A 56 -0.45 25.96 -27.50
CA ASN A 56 -1.32 26.56 -26.48
C ASN A 56 -1.14 25.96 -25.07
N ASN A 57 -0.17 25.05 -24.88
CA ASN A 57 0.14 24.36 -23.61
C ASN A 57 -1.03 23.59 -22.95
N LYS A 58 -2.15 23.38 -23.66
CA LYS A 58 -3.28 22.53 -23.22
C LYS A 58 -3.13 21.08 -23.65
N TYR A 59 -2.36 20.84 -24.71
CA TYR A 59 -2.08 19.52 -25.23
C TYR A 59 -0.64 19.16 -25.00
N TYR A 60 -0.39 18.10 -24.24
CA TYR A 60 0.94 17.67 -23.87
C TYR A 60 0.97 16.20 -23.48
N THR A 61 2.15 15.62 -23.55
CA THR A 61 2.46 14.29 -23.05
C THR A 61 3.51 14.40 -21.97
N THR A 62 3.38 13.63 -20.90
CA THR A 62 4.48 13.39 -19.95
C THR A 62 4.90 11.94 -19.99
N ILE A 63 6.18 11.71 -19.72
CA ILE A 63 6.78 10.37 -19.63
C ILE A 63 7.46 10.29 -18.27
N GLY A 64 7.40 9.12 -17.63
CA GLY A 64 8.10 8.89 -16.39
C GLY A 64 8.22 7.41 -16.08
N GLY A 65 8.89 7.12 -14.99
CA GLY A 65 9.09 5.74 -14.60
C GLY A 65 9.72 5.57 -13.24
N GLU A 66 9.81 4.31 -12.84
CA GLU A 66 10.41 3.88 -11.60
C GLU A 66 11.24 2.62 -11.85
N ALA A 67 12.41 2.55 -11.22
CA ALA A 67 13.15 1.31 -11.04
C ALA A 67 13.39 1.11 -9.54
N ARG A 68 12.91 0.00 -8.99
CA ARG A 68 13.14 -0.39 -7.61
C ARG A 68 13.87 -1.73 -7.58
N LEU A 69 14.96 -1.78 -6.83
CA LEU A 69 15.64 -3.02 -6.48
C LEU A 69 15.53 -3.21 -4.97
N GLN A 70 15.17 -4.41 -4.54
CA GLN A 70 15.06 -4.75 -3.13
C GLN A 70 15.66 -6.12 -2.90
N TYR A 71 16.80 -6.14 -2.22
CA TYR A 71 17.41 -7.37 -1.77
C TYR A 71 16.95 -7.63 -0.34
N THR A 72 16.44 -8.83 -0.07
CA THR A 72 15.94 -9.26 1.23
C THR A 72 16.65 -10.52 1.66
N TYR A 73 17.12 -10.52 2.90
CA TYR A 73 17.68 -11.68 3.59
C TYR A 73 16.81 -11.99 4.80
N THR A 74 16.51 -13.27 5.01
CA THR A 74 15.63 -13.77 6.07
C THR A 74 16.32 -14.86 6.88
N VAL A 75 15.91 -15.03 8.13
CA VAL A 75 16.28 -16.15 9.01
C VAL A 75 15.02 -16.61 9.75
N ASN A 76 14.82 -17.91 9.77
CA ASN A 76 13.63 -18.64 10.21
C ASN A 76 12.35 -18.16 9.50
N ASP A 77 12.32 -18.18 8.17
CA ASP A 77 11.13 -17.79 7.40
C ASP A 77 9.87 -18.53 7.88
N LYS A 78 8.74 -17.81 7.92
CA LYS A 78 7.51 -18.22 8.62
C LYS A 78 7.77 -18.79 10.03
N TRP A 79 8.55 -18.08 10.84
CA TRP A 79 8.92 -18.52 12.20
C TRP A 79 9.57 -19.91 12.27
N GLY A 80 10.25 -20.30 11.18
CA GLY A 80 11.00 -21.54 11.06
C GLY A 80 10.24 -22.72 10.46
N ASP A 81 8.99 -22.52 10.02
CA ASP A 81 8.19 -23.54 9.32
C ASP A 81 8.63 -23.73 7.86
N ASP A 82 9.19 -22.68 7.24
CA ASP A 82 9.80 -22.75 5.92
C ASP A 82 11.34 -22.81 6.06
N SER A 83 12.01 -23.37 5.05
CA SER A 83 13.47 -23.48 5.02
C SER A 83 14.14 -22.16 4.63
N ASP A 84 15.18 -21.76 5.36
CA ASP A 84 16.03 -20.59 5.04
C ASP A 84 17.05 -20.89 3.91
N GLU A 85 16.63 -21.56 2.84
CA GLU A 85 17.57 -21.93 1.78
C GLU A 85 18.03 -20.69 0.98
N GLY A 86 19.35 -20.48 0.95
CA GLY A 86 20.01 -19.50 0.09
C GLY A 86 20.48 -18.21 0.79
N ASP A 87 21.20 -17.37 0.05
CA ASP A 87 21.73 -16.10 0.54
C ASP A 87 20.71 -14.95 0.38
N GLY A 88 19.42 -15.21 0.57
CA GLY A 88 18.32 -14.25 0.31
C GLY A 88 17.91 -14.12 -1.16
N TYR A 89 16.99 -13.18 -1.44
CA TYR A 89 16.38 -12.99 -2.76
C TYR A 89 16.38 -11.52 -3.19
N LEU A 90 16.29 -11.28 -4.50
CA LEU A 90 16.25 -9.95 -5.09
C LEU A 90 14.93 -9.74 -5.85
N LEU A 91 14.18 -8.74 -5.43
CA LEU A 91 13.00 -8.25 -6.12
C LEU A 91 13.38 -7.03 -6.97
N SER A 92 12.98 -7.04 -8.23
CA SER A 92 13.13 -5.88 -9.14
C SER A 92 11.76 -5.46 -9.64
N ARG A 93 11.46 -4.16 -9.57
CA ARG A 93 10.25 -3.56 -10.17
C ARG A 93 10.64 -2.45 -11.12
N TYR A 94 10.07 -2.47 -12.31
CA TYR A 94 10.19 -1.41 -13.31
C TYR A 94 8.80 -0.91 -13.68
N LEU A 95 8.60 0.40 -13.65
CA LEU A 95 7.41 1.09 -14.13
C LEU A 95 7.82 2.05 -15.23
N LEU A 96 7.11 2.04 -16.34
CA LEU A 96 7.28 3.01 -17.42
C LEU A 96 5.91 3.49 -17.87
N HIS A 97 5.67 4.80 -17.83
CA HIS A 97 4.38 5.36 -18.19
C HIS A 97 4.46 6.55 -19.13
N ALA A 98 3.34 6.76 -19.81
CA ALA A 98 3.04 7.97 -20.56
C ALA A 98 1.65 8.50 -20.17
N ASP A 99 1.53 9.81 -20.04
CA ASP A 99 0.31 10.52 -19.68
C ASP A 99 0.02 11.60 -20.73
N VAL A 100 -1.09 11.48 -21.45
CA VAL A 100 -1.43 12.34 -22.57
C VAL A 100 -2.66 13.17 -22.22
N HIS A 101 -2.52 14.48 -22.27
CA HIS A 101 -3.58 15.45 -21.99
C HIS A 101 -4.05 16.10 -23.29
N LEU A 102 -5.34 16.01 -23.58
CA LEU A 102 -6.01 16.48 -24.79
C LEU A 102 -7.21 17.38 -24.43
N GLY A 103 -7.00 18.37 -23.57
CA GLY A 103 -8.05 19.29 -23.12
C GLY A 103 -8.96 18.63 -22.07
N ALA A 104 -10.18 18.26 -22.46
CA ALA A 104 -11.14 17.58 -21.58
C ALA A 104 -10.89 16.06 -21.49
N PHE A 105 -10.09 15.52 -22.41
CA PHE A 105 -9.72 14.11 -22.43
C PHE A 105 -8.29 13.95 -21.91
N ARG A 106 -8.05 12.87 -21.17
CA ARG A 106 -6.71 12.45 -20.77
C ARG A 106 -6.60 10.94 -20.82
N THR A 107 -5.47 10.40 -21.27
CA THR A 107 -5.21 8.96 -21.22
C THR A 107 -3.87 8.71 -20.54
N PHE A 108 -3.80 7.64 -19.76
CA PHE A 108 -2.58 7.21 -19.07
C PHE A 108 -2.33 5.73 -19.36
N VAL A 109 -1.09 5.38 -19.68
CA VAL A 109 -0.66 3.99 -19.88
C VAL A 109 0.62 3.77 -19.09
N GLU A 110 0.69 2.66 -18.35
CA GLU A 110 1.86 2.23 -17.59
C GLU A 110 2.12 0.75 -17.80
N LEU A 111 3.36 0.41 -18.14
CA LEU A 111 3.88 -0.94 -18.14
C LEU A 111 4.54 -1.22 -16.78
N GLN A 112 4.31 -2.42 -16.25
CA GLN A 112 5.01 -2.91 -15.06
C GLN A 112 5.73 -4.21 -15.37
N SER A 113 6.97 -4.31 -14.88
CA SER A 113 7.72 -5.55 -14.80
C SER A 113 8.15 -5.78 -13.35
N SER A 114 7.80 -6.93 -12.79
CA SER A 114 8.11 -7.33 -11.42
C SER A 114 8.80 -8.70 -11.47
N LEU A 115 10.08 -8.75 -11.16
CA LEU A 115 10.91 -9.96 -11.24
C LEU A 115 11.36 -10.42 -9.86
N ALA A 116 11.38 -11.73 -9.62
CA ALA A 116 11.86 -12.31 -8.37
C ALA A 116 13.06 -13.25 -8.64
N ASN A 117 14.26 -12.78 -8.35
CA ASN A 117 15.48 -13.57 -8.52
C ASN A 117 15.84 -14.30 -7.23
N SER A 118 16.12 -15.60 -7.34
CA SER A 118 16.51 -16.49 -6.24
C SER A 118 15.45 -16.65 -5.14
N LYS A 119 14.21 -16.21 -5.36
CA LYS A 119 13.08 -16.53 -4.49
C LYS A 119 12.51 -17.90 -4.91
N ILE A 120 12.36 -18.80 -3.95
CA ILE A 120 11.72 -20.10 -4.17
C ILE A 120 10.21 -19.86 -4.29
N ASP A 121 9.59 -20.45 -5.32
CA ASP A 121 8.15 -20.40 -5.60
C ASP A 121 7.53 -18.99 -5.46
N PRO A 122 7.98 -18.00 -6.27
CA PRO A 122 7.49 -16.64 -6.17
C PRO A 122 5.99 -16.58 -6.43
N SER A 123 5.28 -15.87 -5.55
CA SER A 123 3.84 -15.64 -5.72
C SER A 123 3.58 -14.55 -6.78
N PRO A 124 2.34 -14.39 -7.27
CA PRO A 124 2.02 -13.34 -8.25
C PRO A 124 2.20 -11.89 -7.75
N VAL A 125 2.41 -11.68 -6.45
CA VAL A 125 2.79 -10.36 -5.90
C VAL A 125 4.30 -10.15 -5.82
N ASP A 126 5.09 -11.23 -5.98
CA ASP A 126 6.55 -11.21 -6.08
C ASP A 126 6.99 -11.11 -7.55
N GLU A 127 6.34 -11.88 -8.44
CA GLU A 127 6.71 -12.01 -9.85
C GLU A 127 5.52 -11.88 -10.81
N ASN A 128 5.66 -10.96 -11.76
CA ASN A 128 4.81 -10.74 -12.93
C ASN A 128 5.70 -10.05 -13.98
N GLU A 129 6.13 -10.80 -15.01
CA GLU A 129 7.33 -10.46 -15.80
C GLU A 129 7.16 -9.16 -16.57
N LEU A 130 6.02 -8.97 -17.25
CA LEU A 130 5.69 -7.73 -17.97
C LEU A 130 4.20 -7.68 -18.31
N ASP A 131 3.49 -6.65 -17.85
CA ASP A 131 2.07 -6.44 -18.20
C ASP A 131 1.72 -4.95 -18.37
N VAL A 132 0.55 -4.67 -18.97
CA VAL A 132 -0.09 -3.36 -18.99
C VAL A 132 -0.77 -3.14 -17.63
N HIS A 133 -0.01 -2.56 -16.71
CA HIS A 133 -0.45 -2.35 -15.32
C HIS A 133 -1.55 -1.29 -15.20
N GLN A 134 -1.46 -0.23 -15.99
CA GLN A 134 -2.51 0.80 -16.06
C GLN A 134 -2.78 1.19 -17.51
N ALA A 135 -4.04 1.36 -17.85
CA ALA A 135 -4.51 1.88 -19.13
C ALA A 135 -5.93 2.44 -18.93
N PHE A 136 -6.06 3.76 -18.87
CA PHE A 136 -7.36 4.40 -18.64
C PHE A 136 -7.55 5.69 -19.44
N LEU A 137 -8.83 6.03 -19.63
CA LEU A 137 -9.31 7.29 -20.20
C LEU A 137 -10.05 8.09 -19.13
N ASP A 138 -9.69 9.36 -18.98
CA ASP A 138 -10.37 10.39 -18.21
C ASP A 138 -11.17 11.31 -19.16
N ILE A 139 -12.40 11.63 -18.76
CA ILE A 139 -13.26 12.64 -19.37
C ILE A 139 -13.67 13.65 -18.30
N ASP A 140 -13.18 14.88 -18.42
CA ASP A 140 -13.57 16.00 -17.55
C ASP A 140 -14.89 16.63 -18.06
N PHE A 141 -15.99 16.38 -17.35
CA PHE A 141 -17.29 16.99 -17.63
C PHE A 141 -17.40 18.41 -17.07
N ILE A 142 -16.74 18.66 -15.93
CA ILE A 142 -16.66 19.99 -15.31
C ILE A 142 -15.21 20.24 -14.94
N GLN A 143 -14.67 21.38 -15.39
CA GLN A 143 -13.31 21.81 -15.09
C GLN A 143 -13.29 23.30 -14.75
N LYS A 144 -13.80 23.65 -13.56
CA LYS A 144 -13.78 25.01 -13.01
C LYS A 144 -12.74 25.10 -11.89
N LYS A 145 -12.38 26.33 -11.50
CA LYS A 145 -11.37 26.60 -10.45
C LYS A 145 -11.63 25.84 -9.13
N ASN A 146 -12.90 25.73 -8.72
CA ASN A 146 -13.29 25.14 -7.44
C ASN A 146 -14.20 23.92 -7.57
N GLU A 147 -14.49 23.46 -8.80
CA GLU A 147 -15.45 22.39 -9.05
C GLU A 147 -14.95 21.54 -10.22
N ARG A 148 -14.80 20.25 -10.00
CA ARG A 148 -14.35 19.27 -10.99
C ARG A 148 -15.22 18.03 -10.95
N LEU A 149 -15.60 17.55 -12.13
CA LEU A 149 -16.29 16.29 -12.32
C LEU A 149 -15.58 15.52 -13.45
N THR A 150 -15.05 14.35 -13.12
CA THR A 150 -14.28 13.51 -14.05
C THR A 150 -14.81 12.09 -14.02
N LEU A 151 -14.96 11.47 -15.18
CA LEU A 151 -15.18 10.03 -15.32
C LEU A 151 -13.89 9.38 -15.80
N ARG A 152 -13.44 8.34 -15.12
CA ARG A 152 -12.35 7.47 -15.55
C ARG A 152 -12.87 6.09 -15.87
N SER A 153 -12.43 5.52 -16.98
CA SER A 153 -12.69 4.13 -17.34
C SER A 153 -11.41 3.45 -17.82
N GLY A 154 -11.19 2.23 -17.34
CA GLY A 154 -10.03 1.40 -17.69
C GLY A 154 -9.29 0.88 -16.46
N ARG A 155 -8.19 0.18 -16.72
CA ARG A 155 -7.32 -0.39 -15.70
C ARG A 155 -6.54 0.71 -15.00
N GLN A 156 -6.65 0.78 -13.68
CA GLN A 156 -6.12 1.88 -12.89
C GLN A 156 -5.77 1.45 -11.46
N GLU A 157 -4.85 2.17 -10.85
CA GLU A 157 -4.59 2.06 -9.43
C GLU A 157 -5.61 2.82 -8.58
N MET A 158 -5.87 2.30 -7.38
CA MET A 158 -6.70 2.96 -6.37
C MET A 158 -5.98 3.00 -5.02
N SER A 159 -6.07 4.16 -4.34
CA SER A 159 -5.49 4.37 -3.03
C SER A 159 -6.39 5.30 -2.22
N TYR A 160 -6.86 4.82 -1.07
CA TYR A 160 -7.74 5.59 -0.18
C TYR A 160 -7.28 5.55 1.26
N GLY A 161 -7.69 6.60 1.99
CA GLY A 161 -7.48 6.70 3.43
C GLY A 161 -6.02 6.54 3.83
N SER A 162 -5.82 5.75 4.88
CA SER A 162 -4.53 5.31 5.42
C SER A 162 -3.92 4.11 4.68
N GLN A 163 -4.54 3.67 3.57
CA GLN A 163 -4.21 2.44 2.81
C GLN A 163 -4.39 1.13 3.58
N ARG A 164 -5.21 1.15 4.64
CA ARG A 164 -5.61 -0.05 5.40
C ARG A 164 -6.57 -0.95 4.63
N LEU A 165 -7.44 -0.37 3.81
CA LEU A 165 -8.51 -1.08 3.09
C LEU A 165 -8.30 -1.15 1.57
N ILE A 166 -7.76 -0.08 0.98
CA ILE A 166 -7.58 0.05 -0.47
C ILE A 166 -6.23 0.69 -0.73
N ALA A 167 -5.31 -0.09 -1.29
CA ALA A 167 -3.95 0.32 -1.54
C ALA A 167 -3.43 -0.22 -2.87
N VAL A 168 -2.41 0.46 -3.37
CA VAL A 168 -1.63 0.06 -4.56
C VAL A 168 -0.63 -1.07 -4.28
N ARG A 169 -0.47 -1.48 -3.01
CA ARG A 169 0.56 -2.43 -2.55
C ARG A 169 2.00 -1.97 -2.84
N GLU A 170 2.41 -0.84 -2.24
CA GLU A 170 3.81 -0.39 -2.36
C GLU A 170 4.82 -1.36 -1.75
N GLY A 171 4.46 -2.13 -0.72
CA GLY A 171 5.37 -3.09 -0.08
C GLY A 171 5.78 -4.22 -1.03
N PRO A 172 4.82 -5.06 -1.47
CA PRO A 172 5.05 -6.12 -2.45
C PRO A 172 5.73 -5.66 -3.75
N ASN A 173 6.25 -6.62 -4.51
CA ASN A 173 6.97 -6.31 -5.76
C ASN A 173 6.04 -5.88 -6.88
N SER A 174 4.89 -6.54 -7.02
CA SER A 174 3.87 -6.19 -8.00
C SER A 174 2.81 -5.32 -7.33
N ARG A 175 2.51 -4.17 -7.93
CA ARG A 175 1.43 -3.28 -7.47
C ARG A 175 0.07 -3.86 -7.85
N LEU A 176 -0.99 -3.39 -7.20
CA LEU A 176 -2.37 -3.81 -7.45
C LEU A 176 -3.11 -2.75 -8.30
N ALA A 177 -3.64 -3.19 -9.43
CA ALA A 177 -4.55 -2.44 -10.27
C ALA A 177 -5.99 -3.00 -10.22
N PHE A 178 -6.92 -2.21 -10.72
CA PHE A 178 -8.34 -2.53 -10.82
C PHE A 178 -8.84 -2.16 -12.21
N ASP A 179 -9.53 -3.08 -12.88
CA ASP A 179 -10.34 -2.77 -14.06
C ASP A 179 -11.61 -2.06 -13.58
N ALA A 180 -11.74 -0.77 -13.87
CA ALA A 180 -12.69 0.08 -13.15
C ALA A 180 -13.40 1.12 -14.02
N VAL A 181 -14.62 1.47 -13.59
CA VAL A 181 -15.27 2.73 -13.92
C VAL A 181 -15.40 3.53 -12.64
N LYS A 182 -14.96 4.79 -12.68
CA LYS A 182 -14.87 5.65 -11.50
C LYS A 182 -15.29 7.08 -11.82
N LEU A 183 -16.14 7.65 -10.97
CA LEU A 183 -16.55 9.05 -11.03
C LEU A 183 -15.90 9.82 -9.88
N PHE A 184 -15.24 10.93 -10.20
CA PHE A 184 -14.61 11.81 -9.25
C PHE A 184 -15.36 13.13 -9.23
N TYR A 185 -15.83 13.53 -8.05
CA TYR A 185 -16.45 14.83 -7.86
C TYR A 185 -15.71 15.59 -6.76
N LYS A 186 -15.23 16.78 -7.08
CA LYS A 186 -14.55 17.67 -6.13
C LYS A 186 -15.15 19.05 -6.18
N LYS A 187 -15.51 19.60 -5.02
CA LYS A 187 -16.02 20.96 -4.87
C LYS A 187 -15.54 21.59 -3.57
N ASP A 188 -14.78 22.68 -3.70
CA ASP A 188 -14.18 23.39 -2.56
C ASP A 188 -13.38 22.45 -1.63
N ASN A 189 -13.91 22.15 -0.44
CA ASN A 189 -13.28 21.25 0.55
C ASN A 189 -13.82 19.80 0.49
N TRP A 190 -14.82 19.55 -0.34
CA TRP A 190 -15.49 18.26 -0.51
C TRP A 190 -14.91 17.48 -1.68
N GLN A 191 -14.65 16.19 -1.50
CA GLN A 191 -14.29 15.26 -2.56
C GLN A 191 -15.05 13.95 -2.36
N THR A 192 -15.72 13.46 -3.39
CA THR A 192 -16.35 12.13 -3.42
C THR A 192 -15.92 11.39 -4.66
N ASP A 193 -15.49 10.16 -4.45
CA ASP A 193 -15.26 9.20 -5.51
C ASP A 193 -16.34 8.10 -5.41
N ALA A 194 -16.88 7.68 -6.55
CA ALA A 194 -17.73 6.49 -6.64
C ALA A 194 -17.16 5.55 -7.70
N PHE A 195 -17.13 4.25 -7.44
CA PHE A 195 -16.48 3.28 -8.32
C PHE A 195 -17.16 1.91 -8.32
N TYR A 196 -17.00 1.21 -9.44
CA TYR A 196 -17.26 -0.22 -9.58
C TYR A 196 -16.08 -0.83 -10.32
N THR A 197 -15.55 -1.93 -9.79
CA THR A 197 -14.26 -2.45 -10.20
C THR A 197 -14.18 -3.97 -10.12
N HIS A 198 -13.26 -4.51 -10.90
CA HIS A 198 -12.74 -5.87 -10.81
C HIS A 198 -11.24 -5.77 -10.46
N PRO A 199 -10.79 -6.27 -9.30
CA PRO A 199 -9.38 -6.27 -8.95
C PRO A 199 -8.62 -7.20 -9.88
N VAL A 200 -7.52 -6.72 -10.44
CA VAL A 200 -6.67 -7.52 -11.33
C VAL A 200 -6.02 -8.63 -10.51
N ALA A 201 -6.12 -9.86 -11.01
CA ALA A 201 -5.46 -11.02 -10.44
C ALA A 201 -4.20 -11.32 -11.26
N ASN A 202 -3.06 -10.80 -10.77
CA ASN A 202 -1.78 -10.98 -11.44
C ASN A 202 -1.47 -12.46 -11.65
N LYS A 203 -0.83 -12.77 -12.77
CA LYS A 203 -0.34 -14.11 -13.08
C LYS A 203 1.15 -14.03 -13.46
N PRO A 204 1.97 -15.01 -13.06
CA PRO A 204 3.32 -15.10 -13.59
C PRO A 204 3.31 -15.20 -15.12
N GLY A 205 4.27 -14.56 -15.78
CA GLY A 205 4.38 -14.47 -17.23
C GLY A 205 4.24 -13.05 -17.76
N THR A 206 3.90 -12.96 -19.05
CA THR A 206 3.91 -11.71 -19.81
C THR A 206 2.57 -11.50 -20.54
N PHE A 207 1.96 -10.31 -20.38
CA PHE A 207 0.71 -9.88 -21.02
C PHE A 207 -0.45 -10.87 -20.89
N ASN A 208 -0.66 -11.41 -19.68
CA ASN A 208 -1.64 -12.47 -19.40
C ASN A 208 -2.59 -12.12 -18.23
N ASP A 209 -2.53 -10.89 -17.72
CA ASP A 209 -3.43 -10.40 -16.66
C ASP A 209 -4.81 -10.05 -17.23
N ASN A 210 -5.60 -11.09 -17.46
CA ASN A 210 -6.97 -10.98 -17.97
C ASN A 210 -7.93 -10.38 -16.93
N PHE A 211 -9.07 -9.91 -17.42
CA PHE A 211 -10.18 -9.45 -16.60
C PHE A 211 -10.59 -10.53 -15.58
N ASN A 212 -10.79 -10.11 -14.32
CA ASN A 212 -11.07 -11.02 -13.23
C ASN A 212 -12.57 -11.08 -12.90
N GLU A 213 -13.25 -12.14 -13.34
CA GLU A 213 -14.67 -12.35 -13.05
C GLU A 213 -14.93 -12.91 -11.64
N ASN A 214 -13.89 -13.32 -10.91
CA ASN A 214 -14.02 -13.98 -9.60
C ASN A 214 -14.09 -13.01 -8.42
N ALA A 215 -13.89 -11.71 -8.66
CA ALA A 215 -13.95 -10.69 -7.63
C ALA A 215 -14.53 -9.39 -8.19
N GLN A 216 -15.43 -8.78 -7.41
CA GLN A 216 -16.00 -7.47 -7.68
C GLN A 216 -15.80 -6.59 -6.46
N PHE A 217 -15.56 -5.31 -6.68
CA PHE A 217 -15.38 -4.33 -5.61
C PHE A 217 -16.02 -3.00 -6.01
N TRP A 218 -16.83 -2.42 -5.14
CA TRP A 218 -17.56 -1.20 -5.45
C TRP A 218 -17.70 -0.34 -4.21
N GLY A 219 -18.00 0.94 -4.41
CA GLY A 219 -18.20 1.81 -3.27
C GLY A 219 -18.22 3.28 -3.59
N SER A 220 -18.31 4.04 -2.51
CA SER A 220 -18.16 5.49 -2.50
C SER A 220 -17.26 5.91 -1.36
N TYR A 221 -16.35 6.84 -1.62
CA TYR A 221 -15.43 7.38 -0.63
C TYR A 221 -15.50 8.91 -0.65
N THR A 222 -15.89 9.50 0.46
CA THR A 222 -16.02 10.95 0.62
C THR A 222 -15.00 11.47 1.61
N VAL A 223 -14.33 12.57 1.28
CA VAL A 223 -13.42 13.31 2.15
C VAL A 223 -13.90 14.75 2.26
N ILE A 224 -14.02 15.24 3.49
CA ILE A 224 -14.34 16.64 3.80
C ILE A 224 -13.13 17.22 4.53
N HIS A 225 -12.50 18.22 3.90
CA HIS A 225 -11.36 18.93 4.46
C HIS A 225 -11.80 20.18 5.24
N LYS A 226 -10.88 20.71 6.06
CA LYS A 226 -11.05 21.94 6.85
C LYS A 226 -12.28 21.91 7.77
N VAL A 227 -12.62 20.75 8.32
CA VAL A 227 -13.64 20.63 9.35
C VAL A 227 -13.13 21.27 10.64
N PRO A 228 -13.89 22.18 11.29
CA PRO A 228 -13.48 22.78 12.55
C PRO A 228 -13.07 21.74 13.60
N PHE A 229 -12.00 22.02 14.36
CA PHE A 229 -11.41 21.18 15.41
C PHE A 229 -10.75 19.86 14.96
N ILE A 230 -11.30 19.14 13.98
CA ILE A 230 -10.84 17.81 13.57
C ILE A 230 -10.07 17.78 12.23
N GLN A 231 -9.99 18.91 11.52
CA GLN A 231 -9.31 19.10 10.23
C GLN A 231 -9.92 18.34 9.07
N ASN A 232 -9.92 17.00 9.07
CA ASN A 232 -10.41 16.20 7.95
C ASN A 232 -11.22 15.01 8.46
N ILE A 233 -12.26 14.66 7.70
CA ILE A 233 -13.09 13.48 7.95
C ILE A 233 -13.38 12.75 6.64
N ASP A 234 -13.32 11.43 6.71
CA ASP A 234 -13.68 10.53 5.62
C ASP A 234 -14.95 9.76 5.99
N PHE A 235 -15.82 9.50 5.02
CA PHE A 235 -16.96 8.59 5.11
C PHE A 235 -16.96 7.68 3.90
N TYR A 236 -17.18 6.38 4.12
CA TYR A 236 -17.18 5.45 3.00
C TYR A 236 -18.13 4.28 3.18
N TYR A 237 -18.55 3.76 2.03
CA TYR A 237 -19.22 2.49 1.86
C TYR A 237 -18.45 1.68 0.82
N LEU A 238 -18.11 0.44 1.13
CA LEU A 238 -17.32 -0.47 0.29
C LEU A 238 -17.98 -1.84 0.25
N GLY A 239 -18.40 -2.30 -0.93
CA GLY A 239 -18.88 -3.65 -1.16
C GLY A 239 -17.83 -4.51 -1.83
N LEU A 240 -17.77 -5.77 -1.43
CA LEU A 240 -16.89 -6.81 -1.94
C LEU A 240 -17.73 -8.04 -2.25
N TRP A 241 -17.49 -8.62 -3.43
CA TRP A 241 -17.94 -9.95 -3.75
C TRP A 241 -16.77 -10.79 -4.24
N LYS A 242 -16.69 -12.05 -3.80
CA LYS A 242 -15.72 -13.04 -4.28
C LYS A 242 -16.40 -14.39 -4.45
N THR A 243 -16.11 -15.09 -5.54
CA THR A 243 -16.62 -16.46 -5.77
C THR A 243 -16.17 -17.44 -4.70
N ARG A 244 -15.01 -17.20 -4.09
CA ARG A 244 -14.46 -18.02 -3.01
C ARG A 244 -13.61 -17.20 -2.05
N ALA A 245 -13.87 -17.34 -0.76
CA ALA A 245 -13.04 -16.90 0.35
C ALA A 245 -12.84 -18.07 1.32
N VAL A 246 -11.74 -18.03 2.07
CA VAL A 246 -11.35 -19.05 3.05
C VAL A 246 -10.98 -18.33 4.34
N PHE A 247 -11.65 -18.72 5.41
CA PHE A 247 -11.43 -18.32 6.80
C PHE A 247 -11.28 -19.59 7.65
N ASP A 248 -10.81 -19.46 8.88
CA ASP A 248 -10.62 -20.59 9.79
C ASP A 248 -11.90 -21.42 10.01
N ASP A 249 -13.05 -20.75 10.01
CA ASP A 249 -14.36 -21.37 10.21
C ASP A 249 -15.35 -21.19 9.04
N ALA A 250 -14.90 -20.70 7.87
CA ALA A 250 -15.79 -20.51 6.74
C ALA A 250 -15.08 -20.66 5.39
N ILE A 251 -15.70 -21.38 4.45
CA ILE A 251 -15.25 -21.46 3.05
C ILE A 251 -16.47 -21.26 2.17
N GLY A 252 -16.39 -20.34 1.21
CA GLY A 252 -17.55 -20.07 0.37
C GLY A 252 -17.49 -18.80 -0.48
N GLU A 253 -18.56 -18.56 -1.22
CA GLU A 253 -18.81 -17.27 -1.84
C GLU A 253 -18.95 -16.21 -0.75
N GLU A 254 -18.26 -15.08 -0.89
CA GLU A 254 -18.30 -13.98 0.06
C GLU A 254 -19.01 -12.79 -0.58
N ASN A 255 -20.04 -12.27 0.08
CA ASN A 255 -20.64 -10.99 -0.21
C ASN A 255 -20.59 -10.12 1.05
N ARG A 256 -19.67 -9.15 1.06
CA ARG A 256 -19.36 -8.34 2.23
C ARG A 256 -19.52 -6.86 1.93
N GLN A 257 -20.17 -6.17 2.84
CA GLN A 257 -20.39 -4.73 2.82
C GLN A 257 -19.63 -4.12 4.00
N SER A 258 -19.02 -2.95 3.80
CA SER A 258 -18.27 -2.23 4.83
C SER A 258 -18.73 -0.78 4.87
N ILE A 259 -18.98 -0.25 6.06
CA ILE A 259 -19.23 1.17 6.30
C ILE A 259 -18.24 1.69 7.34
N GLY A 260 -17.66 2.86 7.10
CA GLY A 260 -16.66 3.38 8.02
C GLY A 260 -16.44 4.88 7.92
N THR A 261 -15.66 5.37 8.89
CA THR A 261 -15.27 6.76 8.98
C THR A 261 -13.83 6.88 9.49
N ARG A 262 -13.17 7.96 9.10
CA ARG A 262 -11.81 8.27 9.51
C ARG A 262 -11.67 9.75 9.82
N ILE A 263 -11.02 10.10 10.92
CA ILE A 263 -10.71 11.47 11.32
C ILE A 263 -9.20 11.63 11.38
N TRP A 264 -8.65 12.61 10.65
CA TRP A 264 -7.19 12.68 10.51
C TRP A 264 -6.65 14.09 10.33
N LYS A 265 -5.40 14.26 10.80
CA LYS A 265 -4.59 15.46 10.68
C LYS A 265 -3.13 15.08 10.47
N ASN A 266 -2.52 15.56 9.40
CA ASN A 266 -1.13 15.26 9.04
C ASN A 266 -0.20 16.49 9.00
N LYS A 267 -0.65 17.65 9.50
CA LYS A 267 0.10 18.92 9.48
C LYS A 267 0.44 19.41 10.88
N GLY A 268 1.62 20.02 11.02
CA GLY A 268 2.12 20.54 12.29
C GLY A 268 2.73 19.44 13.18
N ASN A 269 3.05 19.79 14.41
CA ASN A 269 3.75 18.90 15.35
C ASN A 269 2.85 17.77 15.87
N TRP A 270 1.56 18.04 16.09
CA TRP A 270 0.56 17.04 16.46
C TRP A 270 -0.14 16.50 15.22
N LYS A 271 0.03 15.21 14.95
CA LYS A 271 -0.66 14.48 13.89
C LYS A 271 -1.45 13.31 14.50
N TYR A 272 -2.56 12.96 13.87
CA TYR A 272 -3.40 11.85 14.28
C TYR A 272 -4.18 11.26 13.11
N ASP A 273 -4.59 10.01 13.27
CA ASP A 273 -5.40 9.24 12.34
C ASP A 273 -6.23 8.22 13.15
N PHE A 274 -7.53 8.42 13.20
CA PHE A 274 -8.46 7.52 13.88
C PHE A 274 -9.45 7.00 12.83
N GLU A 275 -9.54 5.69 12.69
CA GLU A 275 -10.40 5.05 11.68
C GLU A 275 -11.16 3.89 12.32
N GLY A 276 -12.45 3.77 11.98
CA GLY A 276 -13.30 2.68 12.44
C GLY A 276 -14.29 2.28 11.36
N LEU A 277 -14.52 0.99 11.22
CA LEU A 277 -15.51 0.46 10.29
C LEU A 277 -16.18 -0.82 10.80
N TYR A 278 -17.37 -1.06 10.25
CA TYR A 278 -18.16 -2.26 10.47
C TYR A 278 -18.42 -2.97 9.14
N GLN A 279 -18.37 -4.29 9.16
CA GLN A 279 -18.60 -5.16 8.02
C GLN A 279 -19.77 -6.10 8.28
N PHE A 280 -20.64 -6.24 7.28
CA PHE A 280 -21.82 -7.09 7.31
C PHE A 280 -22.03 -7.78 5.96
N GLY A 281 -22.87 -8.80 5.90
CA GLY A 281 -23.12 -9.58 4.69
C GLY A 281 -23.10 -11.08 4.99
N ASN A 282 -22.57 -11.88 4.08
CA ASN A 282 -22.53 -13.33 4.24
C ASN A 282 -21.29 -13.96 3.60
N ILE A 283 -20.95 -15.15 4.09
CA ILE A 283 -20.11 -16.12 3.40
C ILE A 283 -20.88 -17.44 3.36
N ASN A 284 -21.29 -17.87 2.18
CA ASN A 284 -22.30 -18.92 2.02
C ASN A 284 -23.50 -18.70 2.97
N GLN A 285 -23.70 -19.60 3.95
CA GLN A 285 -24.81 -19.58 4.90
C GLN A 285 -24.48 -18.81 6.20
N LYS A 286 -23.22 -18.43 6.43
CA LYS A 286 -22.79 -17.71 7.63
C LYS A 286 -22.99 -16.20 7.45
N SER A 287 -23.56 -15.55 8.46
CA SER A 287 -23.75 -14.10 8.48
C SER A 287 -22.50 -13.39 8.99
N VAL A 288 -21.99 -12.42 8.22
CA VAL A 288 -20.82 -11.61 8.58
C VAL A 288 -21.22 -10.51 9.56
N SER A 289 -20.45 -10.35 10.64
CA SER A 289 -20.52 -9.20 11.54
C SER A 289 -19.14 -8.92 12.13
N ALA A 290 -18.32 -8.17 11.41
CA ALA A 290 -16.93 -7.89 11.77
C ALA A 290 -16.66 -6.38 11.87
N TRP A 291 -15.57 -5.98 12.52
CA TRP A 291 -15.23 -4.58 12.71
C TRP A 291 -13.75 -4.39 13.00
N THR A 292 -13.28 -3.16 12.83
CA THR A 292 -11.97 -2.74 13.34
C THR A 292 -12.03 -1.30 13.82
N ILE A 293 -11.19 -0.99 14.80
CA ILE A 293 -10.87 0.36 15.23
C ILE A 293 -9.35 0.49 15.21
N SER A 294 -8.84 1.55 14.60
CA SER A 294 -7.42 1.90 14.58
C SER A 294 -7.21 3.32 15.05
N SER A 295 -6.15 3.49 15.82
CA SER A 295 -5.74 4.76 16.38
C SER A 295 -4.27 4.97 16.11
N PHE A 296 -3.92 6.13 15.58
CA PHE A 296 -2.55 6.60 15.48
C PHE A 296 -2.48 8.06 15.93
N ALA A 297 -1.51 8.36 16.79
CA ALA A 297 -1.19 9.73 17.17
C ALA A 297 0.32 9.89 17.32
N CYS A 298 0.86 11.02 16.90
CA CYS A 298 2.26 11.34 17.11
C CYS A 298 2.49 12.82 17.41
N TYR A 299 3.63 13.08 18.06
CA TYR A 299 4.13 14.42 18.32
C TYR A 299 5.58 14.59 17.87
N THR A 300 5.82 15.59 17.03
CA THR A 300 7.18 15.98 16.60
C THR A 300 7.71 17.10 17.50
N PHE A 301 8.85 16.87 18.16
CA PHE A 301 9.57 17.89 18.92
C PHE A 301 10.48 18.71 17.99
N SER A 302 9.92 19.69 17.28
CA SER A 302 10.61 20.46 16.24
C SER A 302 11.88 21.21 16.70
N GLU A 303 11.93 21.59 17.98
CA GLU A 303 13.02 22.37 18.58
C GLU A 303 14.14 21.52 19.20
N ILE A 304 13.97 20.21 19.24
CA ILE A 304 14.99 19.28 19.77
C ILE A 304 15.87 18.79 18.61
N LYS A 305 17.17 18.59 18.88
CA LYS A 305 18.11 18.03 17.89
C LYS A 305 17.56 16.72 17.30
N PHE A 306 17.64 16.60 15.99
CA PHE A 306 17.05 15.51 15.19
C PHE A 306 15.52 15.45 15.14
N LYS A 307 14.82 16.44 15.68
CA LYS A 307 13.35 16.58 15.57
C LYS A 307 12.61 15.27 15.87
N PRO A 308 12.82 14.64 17.05
CA PRO A 308 12.24 13.34 17.33
C PRO A 308 10.72 13.39 17.19
N GLU A 309 10.15 12.43 16.48
CA GLU A 309 8.71 12.19 16.40
C GLU A 309 8.39 10.92 17.18
N ILE A 310 7.63 11.06 18.25
CA ILE A 310 7.18 9.94 19.07
C ILE A 310 5.72 9.66 18.71
N GLY A 311 5.43 8.41 18.36
CA GLY A 311 4.11 7.97 17.95
C GLY A 311 3.64 6.75 18.72
N LEU A 312 2.33 6.58 18.74
CA LEU A 312 1.68 5.35 19.17
C LEU A 312 0.60 5.01 18.14
N LYS A 313 0.68 3.79 17.62
CA LYS A 313 -0.38 3.16 16.85
C LYS A 313 -0.94 1.98 17.66
N THR A 314 -2.26 1.77 17.59
CA THR A 314 -2.93 0.64 18.21
C THR A 314 -4.14 0.25 17.39
N GLU A 315 -4.42 -1.03 17.28
CA GLU A 315 -5.56 -1.52 16.53
C GLU A 315 -6.25 -2.65 17.28
N ILE A 316 -7.58 -2.71 17.12
CA ILE A 316 -8.38 -3.86 17.53
C ILE A 316 -9.17 -4.27 16.31
N ILE A 317 -9.00 -5.53 15.91
CA ILE A 317 -9.53 -6.09 14.68
C ILE A 317 -10.25 -7.38 15.05
N SER A 318 -11.54 -7.45 14.76
CA SER A 318 -12.37 -8.54 15.22
C SER A 318 -11.95 -9.89 14.62
N GLY A 319 -11.99 -10.91 15.46
CA GLY A 319 -11.94 -12.32 15.07
C GLY A 319 -13.23 -13.03 15.43
N ASP A 320 -13.38 -14.26 14.94
CA ASP A 320 -14.52 -15.11 15.20
C ASP A 320 -14.56 -15.64 16.64
N LYS A 321 -15.70 -15.47 17.31
CA LYS A 321 -15.85 -15.80 18.74
C LYS A 321 -16.18 -17.28 18.97
N HIS A 322 -16.91 -17.89 18.04
CA HIS A 322 -17.45 -19.23 18.18
C HIS A 322 -17.36 -19.96 16.85
N SER A 323 -16.52 -21.01 16.81
CA SER A 323 -16.49 -21.90 15.67
C SER A 323 -17.80 -22.69 15.54
N ASP A 324 -18.11 -23.12 14.32
CA ASP A 324 -19.26 -23.96 13.94
C ASP A 324 -20.65 -23.34 14.24
N ASP A 325 -20.74 -22.02 14.40
CA ASP A 325 -22.02 -21.30 14.48
C ASP A 325 -22.49 -20.75 13.11
N ASN A 326 -23.57 -19.98 13.05
CA ASN A 326 -24.07 -19.38 11.81
C ASN A 326 -23.51 -17.97 11.54
N HIS A 327 -22.44 -17.58 12.21
CA HIS A 327 -21.82 -16.27 12.10
C HIS A 327 -20.36 -16.38 11.65
N LEU A 328 -19.83 -15.25 11.19
CA LEU A 328 -18.40 -15.04 11.00
C LEU A 328 -18.08 -13.61 11.40
N GLN A 329 -17.27 -13.44 12.46
CA GLN A 329 -16.86 -12.12 12.95
C GLN A 329 -15.41 -11.75 12.58
N THR A 330 -14.73 -12.60 11.81
CA THR A 330 -13.40 -12.29 11.28
C THR A 330 -13.45 -11.10 10.31
N PHE A 331 -12.67 -10.09 10.61
CA PHE A 331 -12.49 -8.92 9.76
C PHE A 331 -11.74 -9.27 8.47
N ASN A 332 -12.12 -8.63 7.37
CA ASN A 332 -11.46 -8.76 6.08
C ASN A 332 -10.94 -7.37 5.65
N PRO A 333 -9.62 -7.16 5.50
CA PRO A 333 -9.02 -5.87 5.14
C PRO A 333 -9.18 -5.50 3.66
N LEU A 334 -9.89 -6.30 2.86
CA LEU A 334 -10.18 -6.06 1.46
C LEU A 334 -8.91 -6.11 0.59
N TYR A 335 -8.30 -4.96 0.30
CA TYR A 335 -7.12 -4.81 -0.54
C TYR A 335 -6.06 -3.92 0.16
N PRO A 336 -5.48 -4.39 1.28
CA PRO A 336 -4.54 -3.61 2.08
C PRO A 336 -3.18 -3.43 1.36
N ARG A 337 -2.34 -2.57 1.93
CA ARG A 337 -0.97 -2.27 1.43
C ARG A 337 0.01 -3.44 1.35
N GLY A 338 -0.30 -4.61 1.90
CA GLY A 338 0.61 -5.75 1.99
C GLY A 338 1.65 -5.57 3.11
N ALA A 339 2.48 -4.54 3.03
CA ALA A 339 3.44 -4.14 4.08
C ALA A 339 2.75 -3.46 5.27
N TYR A 340 1.91 -4.21 5.99
CA TYR A 340 1.02 -3.66 7.00
C TYR A 340 1.72 -3.39 8.32
N PHE A 341 2.61 -4.29 8.74
CA PHE A 341 3.37 -4.22 9.99
C PHE A 341 4.86 -4.41 9.70
N GLY A 342 5.38 -3.67 8.71
CA GLY A 342 6.74 -3.84 8.17
C GLY A 342 6.75 -4.33 6.73
N LEU A 343 7.92 -4.34 6.10
CA LEU A 343 8.09 -4.63 4.67
C LEU A 343 7.74 -6.07 4.29
N VAL A 344 8.22 -7.06 5.06
CA VAL A 344 7.97 -8.49 4.75
C VAL A 344 6.57 -8.94 5.16
N ALA A 345 5.96 -8.25 6.14
CA ALA A 345 4.58 -8.38 6.57
C ALA A 345 4.03 -9.82 6.64
N LEU A 346 4.50 -10.56 7.66
CA LEU A 346 4.03 -11.91 7.94
C LEU A 346 2.58 -11.94 8.47
N ILE A 347 2.19 -10.93 9.26
CA ILE A 347 0.89 -10.87 9.93
C ILE A 347 -0.06 -9.92 9.18
N GLY A 348 -1.27 -10.40 8.92
CA GLY A 348 -2.37 -9.63 8.36
C GLY A 348 -3.31 -9.07 9.43
N PRO A 349 -4.03 -7.99 9.13
CA PRO A 349 -4.94 -7.35 10.06
C PRO A 349 -6.29 -8.09 10.12
N SER A 350 -6.33 -9.25 10.79
CA SER A 350 -7.54 -10.03 11.08
C SER A 350 -7.37 -10.78 12.40
N ASN A 351 -8.40 -10.80 13.25
CA ASN A 351 -8.32 -11.41 14.59
C ASN A 351 -7.12 -10.89 15.41
N LEU A 352 -6.94 -9.58 15.50
CA LEU A 352 -5.70 -8.98 16.00
C LEU A 352 -5.95 -7.85 16.99
N ILE A 353 -5.12 -7.78 18.02
CA ILE A 353 -4.90 -6.61 18.86
C ILE A 353 -3.42 -6.30 18.82
N ASP A 354 -3.07 -5.04 18.59
CA ASP A 354 -1.68 -4.59 18.56
C ASP A 354 -1.44 -3.27 19.29
N ILE A 355 -0.19 -3.09 19.71
CA ILE A 355 0.34 -1.84 20.28
C ILE A 355 1.71 -1.58 19.67
N HIS A 356 1.85 -0.43 19.01
CA HIS A 356 3.01 -0.01 18.24
C HIS A 356 3.54 1.37 18.68
N PRO A 357 4.33 1.48 19.75
CA PRO A 357 5.17 2.65 19.95
C PRO A 357 6.18 2.81 18.81
N SER A 358 6.30 4.04 18.31
CA SER A 358 7.23 4.38 17.24
C SER A 358 8.08 5.61 17.59
N LEU A 359 9.32 5.64 17.11
CA LEU A 359 10.22 6.78 17.19
C LEU A 359 10.83 7.05 15.82
N SER A 360 10.77 8.29 15.34
CA SER A 360 11.48 8.72 14.12
C SER A 360 12.40 9.89 14.43
N LEU A 361 13.61 9.86 13.86
CA LEU A 361 14.68 10.84 14.05
C LEU A 361 15.15 11.36 12.68
N GLN A 362 15.10 12.67 12.49
CA GLN A 362 15.66 13.35 11.32
C GLN A 362 17.15 13.66 11.56
N LEU A 363 18.03 12.70 11.25
CA LEU A 363 19.48 12.84 11.49
C LEU A 363 20.12 13.97 10.67
N SER A 364 19.65 14.19 9.45
CA SER A 364 20.03 15.31 8.58
C SER A 364 18.93 15.58 7.55
N GLN A 365 19.10 16.52 6.61
CA GLN A 365 18.14 16.70 5.50
C GLN A 365 18.01 15.49 4.57
N LYS A 366 19.00 14.57 4.57
CA LYS A 366 19.03 13.40 3.68
C LYS A 366 18.82 12.07 4.41
N PHE A 367 18.99 12.05 5.73
CA PHE A 367 18.93 10.83 6.54
C PHE A 367 17.83 10.92 7.59
N SER A 368 17.01 9.87 7.65
CA SER A 368 16.09 9.62 8.76
C SER A 368 16.25 8.20 9.28
N LEU A 369 16.08 8.05 10.59
CA LEU A 369 16.14 6.77 11.29
C LEU A 369 14.82 6.57 12.04
N GLY A 370 14.14 5.46 11.80
CA GLY A 370 12.91 5.09 12.48
C GLY A 370 13.04 3.78 13.24
N PHE A 371 12.26 3.68 14.30
CA PHE A 371 12.06 2.49 15.12
C PHE A 371 10.55 2.31 15.31
N ASP A 372 10.06 1.09 15.12
CA ASP A 372 8.67 0.68 15.38
C ASP A 372 8.73 -0.61 16.19
N TYR A 373 8.15 -0.61 17.39
CA TYR A 373 8.09 -1.81 18.22
C TYR A 373 6.65 -2.21 18.42
N ASP A 374 6.32 -3.42 17.98
CA ASP A 374 4.97 -3.91 17.84
C ASP A 374 4.77 -5.15 18.71
N ILE A 375 3.59 -5.30 19.28
CA ILE A 375 3.25 -6.40 20.18
C ILE A 375 1.86 -6.90 19.80
N PHE A 376 1.77 -8.19 19.48
CA PHE A 376 0.61 -8.79 18.84
C PHE A 376 -0.09 -9.82 19.71
N TRP A 377 -1.41 -9.75 19.73
CA TRP A 377 -2.29 -10.72 20.36
C TRP A 377 -3.43 -11.09 19.43
N ARG A 378 -3.88 -12.35 19.50
CA ARG A 378 -5.17 -12.72 18.90
C ARG A 378 -6.31 -12.00 19.63
N GLN A 379 -7.25 -11.42 18.90
CA GLN A 379 -8.41 -10.74 19.49
C GLN A 379 -9.37 -11.76 20.14
N THR A 380 -9.58 -12.89 19.47
CA THR A 380 -10.35 -14.06 19.91
C THR A 380 -9.49 -15.33 19.81
N LEU A 381 -9.71 -16.26 20.73
CA LEU A 381 -8.96 -17.53 20.76
C LEU A 381 -9.52 -18.56 19.78
N SER A 382 -10.82 -18.46 19.43
CA SER A 382 -11.53 -19.39 18.54
C SER A 382 -11.28 -19.16 17.04
N ASP A 383 -10.42 -18.21 16.69
CA ASP A 383 -10.10 -17.85 15.31
C ASP A 383 -8.58 -17.82 15.11
N GLY A 384 -8.18 -17.97 13.86
CA GLY A 384 -6.80 -18.15 13.45
C GLY A 384 -6.00 -16.87 13.33
N LEU A 385 -4.73 -17.04 12.95
CA LEU A 385 -3.84 -15.98 12.49
C LEU A 385 -3.81 -15.97 10.97
N TYR A 386 -3.89 -14.79 10.37
CA TYR A 386 -3.96 -14.62 8.92
C TYR A 386 -2.78 -13.80 8.41
N ALA A 387 -2.39 -14.02 7.15
CA ALA A 387 -1.49 -13.16 6.40
C ALA A 387 -2.23 -11.95 5.78
N PRO A 388 -1.53 -10.91 5.30
CA PRO A 388 -2.16 -9.71 4.75
C PRO A 388 -3.12 -9.94 3.56
N ASN A 389 -2.98 -11.07 2.86
CA ASN A 389 -3.83 -11.48 1.74
C ASN A 389 -5.04 -12.34 2.19
N MET A 390 -5.31 -12.45 3.49
CA MET A 390 -6.32 -13.32 4.10
C MET A 390 -6.05 -14.83 4.01
N GLN A 391 -4.82 -15.24 3.69
CA GLN A 391 -4.43 -16.64 3.87
C GLN A 391 -4.40 -16.98 5.36
N LEU A 392 -5.09 -18.05 5.77
CA LEU A 392 -4.96 -18.62 7.11
C LEU A 392 -3.53 -19.19 7.26
N LEU A 393 -2.79 -18.69 8.25
CA LEU A 393 -1.46 -19.16 8.60
C LEU A 393 -1.54 -20.30 9.62
N TYR A 394 -2.24 -20.05 10.72
CA TYR A 394 -2.47 -21.03 11.77
C TYR A 394 -3.91 -20.94 12.23
N SER A 395 -4.56 -22.10 12.40
CA SER A 395 -5.89 -22.18 12.98
C SER A 395 -5.87 -21.78 14.45
N GLY A 396 -6.97 -21.22 14.94
CA GLY A 396 -7.20 -21.01 16.37
C GLY A 396 -7.76 -22.23 17.09
N LYS A 397 -8.06 -23.31 16.37
CA LYS A 397 -8.57 -24.56 16.94
C LYS A 397 -7.51 -25.24 17.79
N ASP A 398 -7.95 -25.90 18.86
CA ASP A 398 -7.12 -26.67 19.79
C ASP A 398 -5.99 -25.91 20.53
N THR A 399 -6.10 -24.57 20.61
CA THR A 399 -5.14 -23.73 21.35
C THR A 399 -5.85 -22.71 22.23
N THR A 400 -5.26 -22.41 23.38
CA THR A 400 -5.72 -21.33 24.28
C THR A 400 -4.79 -20.12 24.29
N GLU A 401 -3.71 -20.14 23.51
CA GLU A 401 -2.64 -19.15 23.58
C GLU A 401 -2.97 -17.89 22.80
N ARG A 402 -2.89 -16.73 23.46
CA ARG A 402 -3.27 -15.45 22.85
C ARG A 402 -2.09 -14.72 22.21
N PHE A 403 -0.92 -14.82 22.81
CA PHE A 403 0.22 -13.95 22.51
C PHE A 403 0.96 -14.47 21.27
N ILE A 404 0.90 -13.69 20.19
CA ILE A 404 1.51 -14.06 18.91
C ILE A 404 3.01 -13.76 18.95
N GLY A 405 3.40 -12.60 19.49
CA GLY A 405 4.80 -12.22 19.60
C GLY A 405 4.99 -10.71 19.63
N SER A 406 6.24 -10.28 19.49
CA SER A 406 6.61 -8.87 19.39
C SER A 406 7.67 -8.65 18.34
N GLN A 407 7.65 -7.50 17.68
CA GLN A 407 8.51 -7.19 16.56
C GLN A 407 9.19 -5.83 16.72
N LEU A 408 10.49 -5.75 16.49
CA LEU A 408 11.22 -4.49 16.37
C LEU A 408 11.60 -4.28 14.90
N ILE A 409 11.09 -3.21 14.31
CA ILE A 409 11.52 -2.73 13.00
C ILE A 409 12.42 -1.52 13.18
N THR A 410 13.49 -1.47 12.41
CA THR A 410 14.34 -0.28 12.24
C THR A 410 14.46 0.05 10.76
N ASN A 411 14.24 1.32 10.39
CA ASN A 411 14.43 1.81 9.03
C ASN A 411 15.41 2.98 8.98
N LEU A 412 16.41 2.88 8.10
CA LEU A 412 17.32 3.97 7.76
C LEU A 412 17.06 4.40 6.32
N ASP A 413 16.51 5.60 6.16
CA ASP A 413 16.23 6.17 4.85
C ASP A 413 17.31 7.19 4.47
N TYR A 414 17.78 7.10 3.24
CA TYR A 414 18.74 8.00 2.64
C TYR A 414 18.23 8.54 1.30
N THR A 415 17.90 9.83 1.26
CA THR A 415 17.56 10.54 0.03
C THR A 415 18.84 11.09 -0.59
N ALA A 416 19.41 10.39 -1.57
CA ALA A 416 20.66 10.80 -2.21
C ALA A 416 20.47 12.09 -3.02
N ASN A 417 19.41 12.11 -3.83
CA ASN A 417 18.92 13.24 -4.61
C ASN A 417 17.42 13.05 -4.89
N ASP A 418 16.88 13.83 -5.83
CA ASP A 418 15.43 13.88 -6.11
C ASP A 418 14.92 12.64 -6.85
N PHE A 419 15.83 11.92 -7.50
CA PHE A 419 15.56 10.75 -8.31
C PHE A 419 15.88 9.45 -7.58
N LEU A 420 16.90 9.45 -6.71
CA LEU A 420 17.45 8.26 -6.09
C LEU A 420 17.35 8.30 -4.57
N ALA A 421 16.72 7.27 -4.01
CA ALA A 421 16.62 7.02 -2.58
C ALA A 421 17.03 5.58 -2.24
N PHE A 422 17.51 5.40 -1.02
CA PHE A 422 17.83 4.10 -0.44
C PHE A 422 17.13 3.94 0.90
N THR A 423 16.65 2.75 1.18
CA THR A 423 16.09 2.37 2.48
C THR A 423 16.71 1.06 2.92
N LEU A 424 17.30 1.04 4.11
CA LEU A 424 17.66 -0.19 4.81
C LEU A 424 16.63 -0.41 5.90
N GLU A 425 15.85 -1.49 5.80
CA GLU A 425 14.91 -1.90 6.83
C GLU A 425 15.37 -3.23 7.44
N SER A 426 15.29 -3.37 8.75
CA SER A 426 15.49 -4.65 9.44
C SER A 426 14.37 -4.89 10.44
N GLY A 427 13.88 -6.13 10.49
CA GLY A 427 12.88 -6.56 11.46
C GLY A 427 13.39 -7.76 12.25
N TRP A 428 13.22 -7.72 13.57
CA TRP A 428 13.39 -8.87 14.45
C TRP A 428 12.07 -9.17 15.13
N PHE A 429 11.58 -10.40 15.01
CA PHE A 429 10.34 -10.87 15.59
C PHE A 429 10.62 -11.95 16.63
N ASN A 430 10.20 -11.72 17.86
CA ASN A 430 10.24 -12.69 18.94
C ASN A 430 8.93 -13.47 18.99
N ALA A 431 9.00 -14.79 18.78
CA ALA A 431 7.82 -15.65 18.74
C ALA A 431 7.18 -15.80 20.13
N GLY A 432 5.89 -15.51 20.20
CA GLY A 432 5.06 -15.65 21.40
C GLY A 432 4.62 -17.09 21.65
N SER A 433 3.83 -17.28 22.71
CA SER A 433 3.36 -18.60 23.12
C SER A 433 2.47 -19.27 22.08
N PHE A 434 1.63 -18.52 21.37
CA PHE A 434 0.78 -19.06 20.32
C PHE A 434 1.60 -19.70 19.21
N LEU A 435 2.57 -18.99 18.63
CA LEU A 435 3.40 -19.51 17.53
C LEU A 435 4.26 -20.72 17.95
N LYS A 436 4.66 -20.79 19.22
CA LYS A 436 5.39 -21.93 19.79
C LYS A 436 4.51 -23.16 20.02
N GLU A 437 3.21 -22.98 20.12
CA GLU A 437 2.24 -24.06 20.30
C GLU A 437 1.77 -24.62 18.95
N VAL A 438 1.51 -23.74 17.97
CA VAL A 438 0.90 -24.14 16.68
C VAL A 438 1.89 -24.37 15.54
N GLY A 439 3.18 -24.06 15.74
CA GLY A 439 4.22 -24.21 14.73
C GLY A 439 5.61 -24.37 15.36
N THR A 440 6.67 -24.13 14.58
CA THR A 440 8.06 -24.25 15.09
C THR A 440 8.39 -23.16 16.10
N GLY A 441 7.77 -21.97 15.97
CA GLY A 441 7.83 -20.89 16.96
C GLY A 441 9.24 -20.31 17.17
N LYS A 442 10.07 -20.25 16.12
CA LYS A 442 11.38 -19.60 16.16
C LYS A 442 11.25 -18.09 16.01
N ASP A 443 12.23 -17.39 16.55
CA ASP A 443 12.40 -15.96 16.31
C ASP A 443 12.77 -15.74 14.84
N TYR A 444 12.08 -14.80 14.19
CA TYR A 444 12.29 -14.46 12.79
C TYR A 444 13.11 -13.19 12.66
N PHE A 445 13.97 -13.12 11.66
CA PHE A 445 14.72 -11.91 11.33
C PHE A 445 14.68 -11.65 9.83
N TYR A 446 14.62 -10.38 9.44
CA TYR A 446 14.94 -9.98 8.08
C TYR A 446 15.73 -8.67 8.04
N ALA A 447 16.46 -8.50 6.93
CA ALA A 447 17.00 -7.23 6.51
C ALA A 447 16.76 -7.05 5.01
N ALA A 448 16.32 -5.85 4.63
CA ALA A 448 16.03 -5.50 3.26
C ALA A 448 16.70 -4.18 2.88
N LEU A 449 17.49 -4.21 1.81
CA LEU A 449 18.06 -3.00 1.20
C LEU A 449 17.29 -2.69 -0.08
N THR A 450 16.58 -1.56 -0.07
CA THR A 450 15.85 -1.04 -1.22
C THR A 450 16.60 0.14 -1.83
N ALA A 451 16.78 0.12 -3.15
CA ALA A 451 17.17 1.28 -3.94
C ALA A 451 16.01 1.63 -4.88
N GLN A 452 15.56 2.88 -4.85
CA GLN A 452 14.46 3.36 -5.68
C GLN A 452 14.92 4.55 -6.51
N PHE A 453 14.85 4.40 -7.83
CA PHE A 453 15.06 5.44 -8.81
C PHE A 453 13.72 5.82 -9.44
N LYS A 454 13.37 7.10 -9.43
CA LYS A 454 12.19 7.65 -10.11
C LYS A 454 12.64 8.73 -11.05
N PHE A 455 12.00 8.80 -12.20
CA PHE A 455 12.30 9.80 -13.20
C PHE A 455 11.08 10.15 -14.03
#